data_AF-A0A316BCA2-F1
#
_entry.id   AF-A0A316BCA2-F1
#
_cell.length_a   1.000
_cell.length_b   1.000
_cell.length_c   1.000
_cell.angle_alpha   90.00
_cell.angle_beta   90.00
_cell.angle_gamma   90.00
#
_symmetry.space_group_name_H-M   'P 1'
#
loop_
_entity.id
_entity.type
_entity.pdbx_description
1 polymer ?
#
loop_
_entity_poly.entity_id
_entity_poly.type
_entity_poly.pdbx_seq_one_letter_code
_entity_poly.pdbx_strand_id
1 'polypeptide(L)'
;MKRYEDLDITDNFMFAKVFSNEDVAKDFLQDVLKITIDKISVVGEATAQEDLFHKSVRFDVAVKEEIADESGVSRPGRYFDIELQMVDTGELPKRARYYQGMCDLDVLAKGVNYTMLQEQYILFICPEDIFDEGLPVYRFQNREESDPSILMGDLCYKNFYIFSKHSEIADEATREYMQYFATKQGSSSKMKHIQDLVEKYRRDPVAKKAYMTLEQELDIRYKKGREEGRKDKALEMARAMLAKGKPVSEIIEFTGLSEEEVKALQKNHNLG
;
A
#
# COMPACT_ATOMS: atom_id res chain seq x y z
N MET A 1 -11.69 -14.25 3.13
CA MET A 1 -10.95 -13.37 4.05
C MET A 1 -11.33 -13.75 5.49
N LYS A 2 -10.89 -13.02 6.52
CA LYS A 2 -11.42 -13.19 7.89
C LYS A 2 -12.88 -12.76 7.96
N ARG A 3 -13.66 -13.24 8.93
CA ARG A 3 -15.02 -12.72 9.19
C ARG A 3 -14.92 -11.27 9.66
N TYR A 4 -15.92 -10.46 9.30
CA TYR A 4 -15.92 -9.03 9.59
C TYR A 4 -15.80 -8.73 11.10
N GLU A 5 -16.51 -9.52 11.91
CA GLU A 5 -16.54 -9.37 13.36
C GLU A 5 -15.20 -9.68 14.03
N ASP A 6 -14.32 -10.42 13.34
CA ASP A 6 -13.02 -10.83 13.85
C ASP A 6 -11.89 -9.88 13.39
N LEU A 7 -12.18 -8.88 12.54
CA LEU A 7 -11.17 -7.96 12.01
C LEU A 7 -10.56 -7.12 13.13
N ASP A 8 -9.24 -7.07 13.26
CA ASP A 8 -8.52 -6.23 14.22
C ASP A 8 -7.71 -5.13 13.51
N ILE A 9 -6.97 -4.32 14.28
CA ILE A 9 -6.20 -3.19 13.72
C ILE A 9 -5.12 -3.64 12.70
N THR A 10 -4.71 -4.91 12.72
CA THR A 10 -3.75 -5.47 11.76
C THR A 10 -4.39 -6.06 10.50
N ASP A 11 -5.70 -5.87 10.31
CA ASP A 11 -6.37 -6.14 9.05
C ASP A 11 -6.49 -4.85 8.24
N ASN A 12 -5.94 -4.82 7.02
CA ASN A 12 -5.80 -3.60 6.20
C ASN A 12 -7.09 -2.77 6.06
N PHE A 13 -8.25 -3.42 5.93
CA PHE A 13 -9.54 -2.72 5.87
C PHE A 13 -9.86 -1.96 7.17
N MET A 14 -9.62 -2.60 8.32
CA MET A 14 -9.86 -1.99 9.63
C MET A 14 -8.82 -0.92 9.91
N PHE A 15 -7.55 -1.18 9.61
CA PHE A 15 -6.46 -0.21 9.71
C PHE A 15 -6.81 1.07 8.95
N ALA A 16 -7.11 0.95 7.65
CA ALA A 16 -7.45 2.08 6.80
C ALA A 16 -8.60 2.87 7.42
N LYS A 17 -9.70 2.20 7.81
CA LYS A 17 -10.88 2.86 8.35
C LYS A 17 -10.65 3.57 9.69
N VAL A 18 -9.79 3.02 10.56
CA VAL A 18 -9.40 3.68 11.82
C VAL A 18 -8.50 4.88 11.53
N PHE A 19 -7.48 4.71 10.69
CA PHE A 19 -6.54 5.76 10.34
C PHE A 19 -7.15 6.83 9.42
N SER A 20 -8.33 6.60 8.84
CA SER A 20 -9.17 7.63 8.22
C SER A 20 -9.65 8.72 9.18
N ASN A 21 -9.60 8.48 10.50
CA ASN A 21 -9.94 9.49 11.50
C ASN A 21 -8.77 10.47 11.66
N GLU A 22 -9.02 11.77 11.46
CA GLU A 22 -7.99 12.80 11.44
C GLU A 22 -7.19 12.87 12.75
N ASP A 23 -7.84 12.72 13.89
CA ASP A 23 -7.18 12.73 15.19
C ASP A 23 -6.21 11.56 15.35
N VAL A 24 -6.60 10.35 14.93
CA VAL A 24 -5.73 9.16 14.96
C VAL A 24 -4.52 9.34 14.04
N ALA A 25 -4.74 9.73 12.78
CA ALA A 25 -3.66 9.89 11.82
C ALA A 25 -2.68 10.99 12.26
N LYS A 26 -3.21 12.12 12.73
CA LYS A 26 -2.43 13.25 13.23
C LYS A 26 -1.59 12.85 14.43
N ASP A 27 -2.19 12.22 15.45
CA ASP A 27 -1.47 11.80 16.65
C ASP A 27 -0.35 10.80 16.32
N PHE A 28 -0.64 9.83 15.46
CA PHE A 28 0.35 8.86 15.00
C PHE A 28 1.52 9.56 14.30
N LEU A 29 1.25 10.40 13.30
CA LEU A 29 2.28 11.09 12.53
C LEU A 29 3.17 11.97 13.40
N GLN A 30 2.58 12.77 14.31
CA GLN A 30 3.35 13.60 15.22
C GLN A 30 4.25 12.77 16.14
N ASP A 31 3.75 11.63 16.64
CA ASP A 31 4.49 10.77 17.55
C ASP A 31 5.62 10.00 16.86
N VAL A 32 5.40 9.45 15.66
CA VAL A 32 6.44 8.61 15.01
C VAL A 32 7.47 9.41 14.22
N LEU A 33 7.09 10.59 13.73
CA LEU A 33 7.97 11.49 12.97
C LEU A 33 8.59 12.60 13.82
N LYS A 34 8.08 12.85 15.04
CA LYS A 34 8.52 13.93 15.93
C LYS A 34 8.38 15.32 15.30
N ILE A 35 7.24 15.53 14.68
CA ILE A 35 6.86 16.78 14.03
C ILE A 35 5.63 17.36 14.69
N THR A 36 5.46 18.67 14.58
CA THR A 36 4.20 19.35 14.93
C THR A 36 3.36 19.50 13.66
N ILE A 37 2.07 19.19 13.78
CA ILE A 37 1.11 19.35 12.70
C ILE A 37 -0.09 20.14 13.23
N ASP A 38 -0.49 21.20 12.55
CA ASP A 38 -1.63 22.01 12.97
C ASP A 38 -2.94 21.41 12.48
N LYS A 39 -3.04 21.21 11.16
CA LYS A 39 -4.24 20.69 10.51
C LYS A 39 -3.87 19.68 9.43
N ILE A 40 -4.67 18.62 9.34
CA ILE A 40 -4.59 17.66 8.25
C ILE A 40 -5.96 17.48 7.61
N SER A 41 -5.94 16.92 6.41
CA SER A 41 -7.09 16.26 5.80
C SER A 41 -6.67 14.83 5.46
N VAL A 42 -7.55 13.87 5.75
CA VAL A 42 -7.31 12.47 5.43
C VAL A 42 -8.12 12.09 4.19
N VAL A 43 -7.43 11.63 3.16
CA VAL A 43 -8.01 11.11 1.93
C VAL A 43 -7.89 9.59 1.98
N GLY A 44 -8.92 8.97 2.54
CA GLY A 44 -9.00 7.52 2.63
C GLY A 44 -10.36 7.15 3.18
N GLU A 45 -11.34 6.89 2.33
CA GLU A 45 -12.39 5.96 2.72
C GLU A 45 -11.89 4.55 2.42
N ALA A 46 -12.36 3.54 3.13
CA ALA A 46 -12.05 2.12 2.92
C ALA A 46 -12.59 1.57 1.57
N THR A 47 -12.57 2.40 0.53
CA THR A 47 -12.71 2.06 -0.86
C THR A 47 -11.33 1.77 -1.40
N ALA A 48 -11.18 0.58 -1.95
CA ALA A 48 -10.07 0.25 -2.80
C ALA A 48 -9.74 1.42 -3.73
N GLN A 49 -8.60 2.06 -3.54
CA GLN A 49 -8.12 2.96 -4.58
C GLN A 49 -7.82 2.07 -5.77
N GLU A 50 -8.62 2.19 -6.84
CA GLU A 50 -8.31 1.56 -8.11
C GLU A 50 -7.03 2.18 -8.63
N ASP A 51 -5.93 1.45 -8.51
CA ASP A 51 -4.76 1.76 -9.31
C ASP A 51 -5.14 1.48 -10.77
N LEU A 52 -5.27 2.53 -11.58
CA LEU A 52 -5.52 2.42 -13.02
C LEU A 52 -4.46 1.55 -13.73
N PHE A 53 -3.31 1.31 -13.09
CA PHE A 53 -2.19 0.56 -13.62
C PHE A 53 -1.90 -0.76 -12.88
N HIS A 54 -2.43 -1.00 -11.67
CA HIS A 54 -2.31 -2.29 -10.96
C HIS A 54 -3.65 -2.94 -10.62
N LYS A 55 -3.73 -4.25 -10.88
CA LYS A 55 -4.89 -5.11 -10.60
C LYS A 55 -5.18 -5.32 -9.10
N SER A 56 -4.56 -4.56 -8.18
CA SER A 56 -4.67 -4.74 -6.72
C SER A 56 -5.41 -3.60 -6.03
N VAL A 57 -6.13 -3.96 -4.97
CA VAL A 57 -6.75 -2.99 -4.05
C VAL A 57 -5.69 -2.44 -3.11
N ARG A 58 -5.61 -1.11 -2.96
CA ARG A 58 -4.76 -0.45 -1.95
C ARG A 58 -5.59 0.02 -0.74
N PHE A 59 -4.95 -0.03 0.43
CA PHE A 59 -5.52 0.38 1.73
C PHE A 59 -4.63 1.40 2.44
N ASP A 60 -3.76 2.08 1.69
CA ASP A 60 -3.00 3.22 2.19
C ASP A 60 -3.95 4.33 2.66
N VAL A 61 -3.47 5.09 3.64
CA VAL A 61 -4.12 6.30 4.14
C VAL A 61 -3.29 7.49 3.72
N ALA A 62 -3.79 8.23 2.73
CA ALA A 62 -3.19 9.47 2.29
C ALA A 62 -3.60 10.62 3.21
N VAL A 63 -2.63 11.36 3.72
CA VAL A 63 -2.83 12.48 4.63
C VAL A 63 -2.15 13.72 4.06
N LYS A 64 -2.88 14.83 3.97
CA LYS A 64 -2.36 16.11 3.50
C LYS A 64 -2.40 17.12 4.65
N GLU A 65 -1.24 17.65 5.01
CA GLU A 65 -1.16 18.74 5.95
C GLU A 65 -1.56 20.06 5.29
N GLU A 66 -2.23 20.88 6.09
CA GLU A 66 -2.58 22.26 5.78
C GLU A 66 -1.84 23.19 6.72
N ILE A 67 -1.05 24.11 6.16
CA ILE A 67 -0.32 25.12 6.92
C ILE A 67 -1.04 26.45 6.71
N ALA A 68 -1.55 27.04 7.79
CA ALA A 68 -2.05 28.41 7.74
C ALA A 68 -0.88 29.39 7.77
N ASP A 69 -0.88 30.37 6.87
CA ASP A 69 0.02 31.52 7.00
C ASP A 69 -0.49 32.53 8.04
N GLU A 70 0.33 33.55 8.34
CA GLU A 70 -0.01 34.61 9.30
C GLU A 70 -1.28 35.40 8.94
N SER A 71 -1.73 35.31 7.68
CA SER A 71 -2.96 35.94 7.19
C SER A 71 -4.19 35.02 7.29
N GLY A 72 -4.01 33.78 7.74
CA GLY A 72 -5.06 32.77 7.88
C GLY A 72 -5.37 32.01 6.58
N VAL A 73 -4.58 32.19 5.53
CA VAL A 73 -4.74 31.44 4.27
C VAL A 73 -4.04 30.11 4.41
N SER A 74 -4.79 29.02 4.19
CA SER A 74 -4.26 27.66 4.22
C SER A 74 -3.55 27.32 2.91
N ARG A 75 -2.32 26.81 3.01
CA ARG A 75 -1.54 26.26 1.89
C ARG A 75 -1.21 24.79 2.14
N PRO A 76 -1.00 24.00 1.06
CA PRO A 76 -0.51 22.64 1.21
C PRO A 76 0.82 22.60 1.98
N GLY A 77 0.88 21.74 2.99
CA GLY A 77 2.06 21.43 3.80
C GLY A 77 2.73 20.15 3.32
N ARG A 78 3.03 19.24 4.25
CA ARG A 78 3.54 17.89 3.96
C ARG A 78 2.46 16.93 3.45
N TYR A 79 2.89 15.92 2.72
CA TYR A 79 2.07 14.77 2.33
C TYR A 79 2.59 13.52 3.05
N PHE A 80 1.66 12.70 3.55
CA PHE A 80 1.97 11.43 4.19
C PHE A 80 1.15 10.31 3.56
N ASP A 81 1.78 9.16 3.34
CA ASP A 81 1.13 7.92 2.95
C ASP A 81 1.41 6.90 4.05
N ILE A 82 0.38 6.35 4.68
CA ILE A 82 0.51 5.38 5.77
C ILE A 82 -0.07 4.06 5.30
N GLU A 83 0.76 3.03 5.22
CA GLU A 83 0.36 1.70 4.77
C GLU A 83 0.72 0.62 5.81
N LEU A 84 -0.27 -0.18 6.19
CA LEU A 84 -0.05 -1.44 6.91
C LEU A 84 0.25 -2.55 5.89
N GLN A 85 1.40 -3.19 6.03
CA GLN A 85 1.84 -4.25 5.14
C GLN A 85 2.13 -5.54 5.91
N MET A 86 1.16 -6.46 5.90
CA MET A 86 1.23 -7.70 6.67
C MET A 86 2.04 -8.83 6.02
N VAL A 87 2.36 -8.71 4.73
CA VAL A 87 3.10 -9.71 3.96
C VAL A 87 4.26 -9.02 3.27
N ASP A 88 5.47 -9.54 3.36
CA ASP A 88 6.54 -9.05 2.49
C ASP A 88 6.29 -9.52 1.06
N THR A 89 6.10 -8.56 0.17
CA THR A 89 5.84 -8.78 -1.24
C THR A 89 7.13 -8.66 -2.08
N GLY A 90 8.21 -8.11 -1.49
CA GLY A 90 9.52 -7.93 -2.11
C GLY A 90 9.67 -6.64 -2.94
N GLU A 91 8.58 -5.89 -3.17
CA GLU A 91 8.59 -4.65 -3.96
C GLU A 91 8.36 -3.37 -3.17
N LEU A 92 8.22 -3.44 -1.84
CA LEU A 92 7.87 -2.28 -1.00
C LEU A 92 8.78 -1.06 -1.22
N PRO A 93 10.12 -1.20 -1.36
CA PRO A 93 10.97 -0.03 -1.67
C PRO A 93 10.63 0.63 -3.02
N LYS A 94 10.30 -0.17 -4.04
CA LYS A 94 9.90 0.33 -5.37
C LYS A 94 8.50 0.92 -5.32
N ARG A 95 7.60 0.33 -4.53
CA ARG A 95 6.24 0.81 -4.32
C ARG A 95 6.21 2.15 -3.58
N ALA A 96 7.08 2.32 -2.57
CA ALA A 96 7.30 3.60 -1.91
C ALA A 96 7.68 4.70 -2.90
N ARG A 97 8.62 4.42 -3.83
CA ARG A 97 8.97 5.36 -4.90
C ARG A 97 7.80 5.66 -5.84
N TYR A 98 7.00 4.64 -6.17
CA TYR A 98 5.81 4.83 -7.00
C TYR A 98 4.78 5.74 -6.32
N TYR A 99 4.52 5.57 -5.03
CA TYR A 99 3.60 6.44 -4.28
C TYR A 99 4.06 7.90 -4.30
N GLN A 100 5.34 8.16 -4.08
CA GLN A 100 5.88 9.53 -4.18
C GLN A 100 5.63 10.15 -5.56
N GLY A 101 5.88 9.39 -6.63
CA GLY A 101 5.60 9.87 -7.99
C GLY A 101 4.12 10.14 -8.24
N MET A 102 3.22 9.34 -7.66
CA MET A 102 1.78 9.56 -7.74
C MET A 102 1.36 10.84 -7.01
N CYS A 103 1.93 11.10 -5.83
CA CYS A 103 1.71 12.35 -5.09
C CYS A 103 2.16 13.57 -5.90
N ASP A 104 3.33 13.50 -6.53
CA ASP A 104 3.83 14.58 -7.38
C ASP A 104 2.88 14.86 -8.56
N LEU A 105 2.32 13.81 -9.19
CA LEU A 105 1.36 13.97 -10.30
C LEU A 105 0.07 14.67 -9.86
N ASP A 106 -0.46 14.35 -8.68
CA ASP A 106 -1.64 15.02 -8.11
C ASP A 106 -1.40 16.52 -7.91
N VAL A 107 -0.19 16.92 -7.53
CA VAL A 107 0.21 18.32 -7.33
C VAL A 107 0.49 19.04 -8.65
N LEU A 108 1.13 18.37 -9.61
CA LEU A 108 1.65 18.96 -10.85
C LEU A 108 0.61 19.09 -11.98
N ALA A 109 -0.62 18.61 -11.80
CA ALA A 109 -1.65 18.59 -12.85
C ALA A 109 -2.05 19.98 -13.44
N LYS A 110 -1.50 21.11 -12.97
CA LYS A 110 -1.81 22.47 -13.45
C LYS A 110 -0.61 23.42 -13.51
N GLY A 111 0.34 23.23 -14.44
CA GLY A 111 1.36 24.25 -14.76
C GLY A 111 2.18 24.76 -13.56
N VAL A 112 2.24 23.95 -12.50
CA VAL A 112 2.87 24.29 -11.22
C VAL A 112 4.37 24.09 -11.34
N ASN A 113 5.16 24.99 -10.75
CA ASN A 113 6.61 24.85 -10.70
C ASN A 113 7.03 23.70 -9.75
N TYR A 114 8.08 22.95 -10.10
CA TYR A 114 8.65 21.91 -9.25
C TYR A 114 9.05 22.39 -7.85
N THR A 115 9.32 23.68 -7.66
CA THR A 115 9.57 24.27 -6.33
C THR A 115 8.38 24.18 -5.37
N MET A 116 7.18 23.85 -5.88
CA MET A 116 5.95 23.69 -5.09
C MET A 116 5.69 22.24 -4.71
N LEU A 117 6.56 21.29 -5.10
CA LEU A 117 6.44 19.91 -4.67
C LEU A 117 6.48 19.83 -3.15
N GLN A 118 5.55 19.07 -2.60
CA GLN A 118 5.40 18.92 -1.17
C GLN A 118 6.50 17.99 -0.62
N GLU A 119 6.92 18.26 0.61
CA GLU A 119 7.67 17.30 1.39
C GLU A 119 6.81 16.05 1.66
N GLN A 120 7.38 14.87 1.45
CA GLN A 120 6.65 13.61 1.37
C GLN A 120 7.23 12.54 2.30
N TYR A 121 6.34 11.87 3.03
CA TYR A 121 6.67 10.73 3.86
C TYR A 121 5.84 9.52 3.45
N ILE A 122 6.49 8.42 3.07
CA ILE A 122 5.84 7.13 2.90
C ILE A 122 6.18 6.26 4.12
N LEU A 123 5.17 5.82 4.86
CA LEU A 123 5.30 5.06 6.10
C LEU A 123 4.72 3.67 5.91
N PHE A 124 5.58 2.66 6.03
CA PHE A 124 5.15 1.27 6.10
C PHE A 124 5.20 0.77 7.53
N ILE A 125 4.13 0.12 7.96
CA ILE A 125 4.04 -0.59 9.24
C ILE A 125 4.04 -2.09 8.93
N CYS A 126 5.11 -2.79 9.30
CA CYS A 126 5.36 -4.18 8.93
C CYS A 126 5.48 -5.07 10.17
N PRO A 127 4.96 -6.32 10.14
CA PRO A 127 5.16 -7.26 11.24
C PRO A 127 6.62 -7.69 11.36
N GLU A 128 7.24 -8.05 10.24
CA GLU A 128 8.58 -8.60 10.17
C GLU A 128 9.54 -7.67 9.43
N ASP A 129 10.83 -7.86 9.68
CA ASP A 129 11.91 -7.04 9.15
C ASP A 129 12.16 -7.37 7.66
N ILE A 130 11.56 -6.57 6.77
CA ILE A 130 11.65 -6.78 5.31
C ILE A 130 13.04 -6.52 4.70
N PHE A 131 13.98 -5.98 5.48
CA PHE A 131 15.33 -5.66 5.02
C PHE A 131 16.38 -6.65 5.57
N ASP A 132 16.02 -7.50 6.52
CA ASP A 132 16.92 -8.44 7.20
C ASP A 132 18.14 -7.78 7.90
N GLU A 133 18.10 -6.47 8.18
CA GLU A 133 19.21 -5.71 8.78
C GLU A 133 19.12 -5.56 10.30
N GLY A 134 18.10 -6.16 10.93
CA GLY A 134 18.02 -6.21 12.39
C GLY A 134 17.33 -5.02 13.04
N LEU A 135 17.01 -3.94 12.31
CA LEU A 135 16.52 -2.70 12.93
C LEU A 135 14.99 -2.70 13.16
N PRO A 136 14.51 -2.08 14.25
CA PRO A 136 13.07 -1.94 14.50
C PRO A 136 12.44 -0.77 13.72
N VAL A 137 13.25 0.21 13.28
CA VAL A 137 12.79 1.34 12.48
C VAL A 137 13.85 1.72 11.44
N TYR A 138 13.46 1.78 10.18
CA TYR A 138 14.28 2.28 9.08
C TYR A 138 13.80 3.66 8.65
N ARG A 139 14.74 4.56 8.35
CA ARG A 139 14.46 5.90 7.82
C ARG A 139 15.38 6.17 6.64
N PHE A 140 14.82 6.22 5.45
CA PHE A 140 15.57 6.41 4.21
C PHE A 140 15.32 7.79 3.62
N GLN A 141 16.40 8.38 3.09
CA GLN A 141 16.42 9.62 2.31
C GLN A 141 17.62 9.58 1.36
N ASN A 142 17.59 10.35 0.27
CA ASN A 142 18.69 10.41 -0.68
C ASN A 142 19.89 11.20 -0.12
N ARG A 143 21.09 10.63 -0.27
CA ARG A 143 22.36 11.14 0.27
C ARG A 143 23.47 10.97 -0.77
N GLU A 144 24.54 11.76 -0.65
CA GLU A 144 25.75 11.56 -1.45
C GLU A 144 26.45 10.26 -1.02
N GLU A 145 26.98 9.51 -2.00
CA GLU A 145 27.49 8.16 -1.76
C GLU A 145 28.82 8.16 -0.99
N SER A 146 29.71 9.11 -1.27
CA SER A 146 31.04 9.20 -0.64
C SER A 146 31.00 9.93 0.71
N ASP A 147 30.06 10.84 0.90
CA ASP A 147 29.80 11.59 2.12
C ASP A 147 28.29 11.57 2.47
N PRO A 148 27.82 10.54 3.19
CA PRO A 148 26.40 10.41 3.57
C PRO A 148 25.87 11.51 4.50
N SER A 149 26.72 12.42 5.00
CA SER A 149 26.29 13.60 5.74
C SER A 149 25.63 14.64 4.83
N ILE A 150 25.94 14.63 3.53
CA ILE A 150 25.36 15.51 2.52
C ILE A 150 24.02 14.94 2.06
N LEU A 151 22.96 15.72 2.28
CA LEU A 151 21.59 15.36 1.90
C LEU A 151 21.25 15.94 0.54
N MET A 152 20.55 15.18 -0.29
CA MET A 152 20.08 15.67 -1.59
C MET A 152 19.07 16.81 -1.45
N GLY A 153 18.30 16.81 -0.36
CA GLY A 153 17.30 17.86 -0.08
C GLY A 153 16.06 17.78 -0.97
N ASP A 154 15.75 16.61 -1.51
CA ASP A 154 14.56 16.34 -2.34
C ASP A 154 13.27 16.14 -1.52
N LEU A 155 13.36 16.30 -0.19
CA LEU A 155 12.24 16.25 0.75
C LEU A 155 11.42 14.95 0.68
N CYS A 156 12.09 13.85 0.32
CA CYS A 156 11.50 12.55 0.08
C CYS A 156 11.95 11.53 1.14
N TYR A 157 11.06 11.17 2.04
CA TYR A 157 11.34 10.27 3.16
C TYR A 157 10.55 8.96 3.07
N LYS A 158 11.21 7.85 3.39
CA LYS A 158 10.57 6.51 3.43
C LYS A 158 10.90 5.86 4.76
N ASN A 159 9.89 5.61 5.58
CA ASN A 159 10.05 5.07 6.92
C ASN A 159 9.37 3.71 7.02
N PHE A 160 10.07 2.73 7.58
CA PHE A 160 9.53 1.39 7.81
C PHE A 160 9.61 1.09 9.29
N TYR A 161 8.48 0.74 9.89
CA TYR A 161 8.37 0.41 11.31
C TYR A 161 8.10 -1.09 11.46
N ILE A 162 9.01 -1.81 12.12
CA ILE A 162 8.93 -3.26 12.30
C ILE A 162 8.33 -3.55 13.67
N PHE A 163 7.02 -3.84 13.70
CA PHE A 163 6.30 -3.87 14.96
C PHE A 163 6.56 -5.13 15.81
N SER A 164 7.05 -6.24 15.26
CA SER A 164 7.51 -7.38 16.07
C SER A 164 8.70 -7.01 16.96
N LYS A 165 9.52 -6.04 16.54
CA LYS A 165 10.70 -5.54 17.26
C LYS A 165 10.38 -4.34 18.16
N HIS A 166 9.11 -4.16 18.54
CA HIS A 166 8.67 -3.00 19.32
C HIS A 166 9.51 -2.77 20.59
N SER A 167 9.94 -3.83 21.28
CA SER A 167 10.75 -3.75 22.51
C SER A 167 12.11 -3.06 22.32
N GLU A 168 12.63 -3.03 21.10
CA GLU A 168 13.93 -2.43 20.74
C GLU A 168 13.82 -0.93 20.38
N ILE A 169 12.60 -0.41 20.21
CA ILE A 169 12.38 0.99 19.83
C ILE A 169 12.65 1.89 21.03
N ALA A 170 13.65 2.77 20.96
CA ALA A 170 14.00 3.66 22.07
C ALA A 170 12.90 4.68 22.43
N ASP A 171 12.24 5.25 21.43
CA ASP A 171 11.20 6.25 21.61
C ASP A 171 9.92 5.63 22.19
N GLU A 172 9.45 6.15 23.31
CA GLU A 172 8.31 5.58 24.06
C GLU A 172 7.00 5.63 23.26
N ALA A 173 6.69 6.75 22.61
CA ALA A 173 5.46 6.90 21.85
C ALA A 173 5.43 5.95 20.65
N THR A 174 6.51 5.89 19.87
CA THR A 174 6.65 4.96 18.74
C THR A 174 6.59 3.52 19.21
N ARG A 175 7.28 3.19 20.31
CA ARG A 175 7.24 1.86 20.93
C ARG A 175 5.82 1.45 21.28
N GLU A 176 5.02 2.36 21.86
CA GLU A 176 3.64 2.05 22.26
C GLU A 176 2.77 1.69 21.05
N TYR A 177 2.83 2.46 19.95
CA TYR A 177 2.11 2.11 18.72
C TYR A 177 2.53 0.74 18.17
N MET A 178 3.84 0.48 18.08
CA MET A 178 4.33 -0.79 17.56
C MET A 178 3.97 -1.97 18.47
N GLN A 179 4.03 -1.79 19.79
CA GLN A 179 3.54 -2.78 20.74
C GLN A 179 2.04 -3.03 20.56
N TYR A 180 1.24 -1.99 20.34
CA TYR A 180 -0.19 -2.14 20.11
C TYR A 180 -0.48 -2.90 18.81
N PHE A 181 0.22 -2.63 17.70
CA PHE A 181 0.07 -3.42 16.47
C PHE A 181 0.49 -4.88 16.67
N ALA A 182 1.58 -5.13 17.39
CA ALA A 182 2.05 -6.48 17.68
C ALA A 182 1.07 -7.27 18.56
N THR A 183 0.65 -6.69 19.68
CA THR A 183 0.01 -7.40 20.81
C THR A 183 -1.47 -7.11 20.97
N LYS A 184 -1.98 -6.03 20.36
CA LYS A 184 -3.35 -5.52 20.49
C LYS A 184 -3.65 -5.07 21.92
N GLN A 185 -2.60 -4.80 22.69
CA GLN A 185 -2.66 -4.29 24.05
C GLN A 185 -2.04 -2.90 24.09
N GLY A 186 -2.76 -1.95 24.69
CA GLY A 186 -2.28 -0.59 24.88
C GLY A 186 -2.99 0.05 26.07
N SER A 187 -2.24 0.80 26.86
CA SER A 187 -2.73 1.39 28.12
C SER A 187 -3.00 2.88 28.03
N SER A 188 -2.36 3.60 27.11
CA SER A 188 -2.57 5.03 26.94
C SER A 188 -3.97 5.37 26.43
N SER A 189 -4.33 6.64 26.59
CA SER A 189 -5.56 7.19 26.02
C SER A 189 -5.60 7.03 24.50
N LYS A 190 -4.46 7.22 23.81
CA LYS A 190 -4.36 7.07 22.35
C LYS A 190 -4.63 5.64 21.90
N MET A 191 -4.01 4.64 22.55
CA MET A 191 -4.25 3.24 22.19
C MET A 191 -5.67 2.79 22.51
N LYS A 192 -6.24 3.24 23.64
CA LYS A 192 -7.64 2.98 23.98
C LYS A 192 -8.58 3.59 22.96
N HIS A 193 -8.32 4.81 22.52
CA HIS A 193 -9.13 5.48 21.50
C HIS A 193 -9.13 4.70 20.18
N ILE A 194 -7.96 4.23 19.73
CA ILE A 194 -7.85 3.36 18.56
C ILE A 194 -8.65 2.07 18.75
N GLN A 195 -8.53 1.43 19.92
CA GLN A 195 -9.28 0.22 20.24
C GLN A 195 -10.79 0.45 20.23
N ASP A 196 -11.26 1.58 20.77
CA ASP A 196 -12.68 1.95 20.77
C ASP A 196 -13.20 2.16 19.34
N LEU A 197 -12.39 2.74 18.46
CA LEU A 197 -12.73 2.88 17.04
C LEU A 197 -12.81 1.52 16.32
N VAL A 198 -11.85 0.61 16.57
CA VAL A 198 -11.92 -0.77 16.05
C VAL A 198 -13.24 -1.44 16.48
N GLU A 199 -13.56 -1.35 17.77
CA GLU A 199 -14.79 -1.90 18.34
C GLU A 199 -16.07 -1.24 17.79
N LYS A 200 -16.03 0.07 17.55
CA LYS A 200 -17.12 0.81 16.89
C LYS A 200 -17.32 0.30 15.47
N TYR A 201 -16.26 0.20 14.68
CA TYR A 201 -16.37 -0.21 13.27
C TYR A 201 -16.76 -1.68 13.13
N ARG A 202 -16.31 -2.59 14.00
CA ARG A 202 -16.80 -3.99 14.03
C ARG A 202 -18.32 -4.09 14.14
N ARG A 203 -18.97 -3.11 14.76
CA ARG A 203 -20.43 -3.04 14.94
C ARG A 203 -21.13 -2.16 13.90
N ASP A 204 -20.38 -1.49 13.01
CA ASP A 204 -20.90 -0.59 11.99
C ASP A 204 -21.44 -1.39 10.78
N PRO A 205 -22.77 -1.39 10.53
CA PRO A 205 -23.35 -2.11 9.42
C PRO A 205 -22.94 -1.56 8.05
N VAL A 206 -22.61 -0.26 7.95
CA VAL A 206 -22.14 0.36 6.70
C VAL A 206 -20.74 -0.16 6.37
N ALA A 207 -19.85 -0.16 7.36
CA ALA A 207 -18.50 -0.71 7.21
C ALA A 207 -18.52 -2.22 6.92
N LYS A 208 -19.41 -2.98 7.58
CA LYS A 208 -19.61 -4.41 7.28
C LYS A 208 -20.02 -4.63 5.83
N LYS A 209 -20.98 -3.85 5.33
CA LYS A 209 -21.42 -3.94 3.93
C LYS A 209 -20.27 -3.64 2.96
N ALA A 210 -19.50 -2.58 3.22
CA ALA A 210 -18.34 -2.23 2.39
C ALA A 210 -17.30 -3.35 2.35
N TYR A 211 -16.99 -3.96 3.50
CA TYR A 211 -16.07 -5.10 3.58
C TYR A 211 -16.57 -6.31 2.77
N MET A 212 -17.87 -6.64 2.86
CA MET A 212 -18.45 -7.75 2.09
C MET A 212 -18.42 -7.48 0.58
N THR A 213 -18.70 -6.24 0.15
CA THR A 213 -18.59 -5.86 -1.27
C THR A 213 -17.16 -6.00 -1.76
N LEU A 214 -16.19 -5.50 -1.00
CA LEU A 214 -14.78 -5.65 -1.30
C LEU A 214 -14.34 -7.13 -1.39
N GLU A 215 -14.80 -7.99 -0.48
CA GLU A 215 -14.50 -9.43 -0.54
C GLU A 215 -15.03 -10.07 -1.83
N GLN A 216 -16.25 -9.70 -2.25
CA GLN A 216 -16.83 -10.17 -3.51
C GLN A 216 -16.01 -9.70 -4.72
N GLU A 217 -15.62 -8.43 -4.75
CA GLU A 217 -14.79 -7.89 -5.82
C GLU A 217 -13.43 -8.58 -5.90
N LEU A 218 -12.77 -8.82 -4.77
CA LEU A 218 -11.50 -9.53 -4.69
C LEU A 218 -11.63 -10.98 -5.18
N ASP A 219 -12.71 -11.69 -4.81
CA ASP A 219 -12.96 -13.06 -5.29
C ASP A 219 -13.20 -13.11 -6.81
N ILE A 220 -13.97 -12.17 -7.36
CA ILE A 220 -14.18 -12.04 -8.80
C ILE A 220 -12.85 -11.80 -9.52
N ARG A 221 -12.04 -10.86 -9.01
CA ARG A 221 -10.71 -10.55 -9.56
C ARG A 221 -9.79 -11.77 -9.49
N TYR A 222 -9.78 -12.49 -8.37
CA TYR A 222 -8.98 -13.71 -8.20
C TYR A 222 -9.37 -14.81 -9.19
N LYS A 223 -10.67 -15.06 -9.36
CA LYS A 223 -11.19 -16.03 -10.33
C LYS A 223 -10.79 -15.67 -11.76
N LYS A 224 -10.96 -14.40 -12.14
CA LYS A 224 -10.56 -13.89 -13.46
C LYS A 224 -9.05 -14.01 -13.68
N GLY A 225 -8.23 -13.64 -12.70
CA GLY A 225 -6.78 -13.80 -12.76
C GLY A 225 -6.34 -15.27 -12.89
N ARG A 226 -7.03 -16.20 -12.22
CA ARG A 226 -6.75 -17.64 -12.36
C ARG A 226 -7.14 -18.17 -13.74
N GLU A 227 -8.21 -17.66 -14.34
CA GLU A 227 -8.63 -18.02 -15.69
C GLU A 227 -7.66 -17.47 -16.74
N GLU A 228 -7.29 -16.18 -16.64
CA GLU A 228 -6.25 -15.54 -17.46
C GLU A 228 -4.94 -16.34 -17.39
N GLY A 229 -4.46 -16.68 -16.18
CA GLY A 229 -3.23 -17.46 -16.02
C GLY A 229 -3.30 -18.88 -16.59
N ARG A 230 -4.47 -19.54 -16.55
CA ARG A 230 -4.66 -20.83 -17.23
C ARG A 230 -4.57 -20.68 -18.75
N LYS A 231 -5.21 -19.63 -19.29
CA LYS A 231 -5.19 -19.33 -20.72
C LYS A 231 -3.77 -18.99 -21.19
N ASP A 232 -3.03 -18.17 -20.45
CA ASP A 232 -1.65 -17.81 -20.78
C ASP A 232 -0.73 -19.04 -20.81
N LYS A 233 -0.85 -19.93 -19.81
CA LYS A 233 -0.12 -21.20 -19.80
C LYS A 233 -0.48 -22.11 -20.97
N ALA A 234 -1.76 -22.18 -21.34
CA ALA A 234 -2.20 -22.94 -22.51
C ALA A 234 -1.61 -22.37 -23.81
N LEU A 235 -1.57 -21.04 -23.96
CA LEU A 235 -0.97 -20.35 -25.10
C LEU A 235 0.56 -20.55 -25.15
N GLU A 236 1.25 -20.49 -24.01
CA GLU A 236 2.69 -20.78 -23.90
C GLU A 236 2.99 -22.22 -24.33
N MET A 237 2.22 -23.19 -23.81
CA MET A 237 2.37 -24.60 -24.19
C MET A 237 2.09 -24.82 -25.67
N ALA A 238 1.05 -24.20 -26.23
CA ALA A 238 0.75 -24.25 -27.66
C ALA A 238 1.92 -23.73 -28.51
N ARG A 239 2.51 -22.59 -28.13
CA ARG A 239 3.70 -22.03 -28.81
C ARG A 239 4.89 -22.98 -28.74
N ALA A 240 5.16 -23.57 -27.58
CA ALA A 240 6.24 -24.53 -27.41
C ALA A 240 6.04 -25.82 -28.23
N MET A 241 4.79 -26.29 -28.36
CA MET A 241 4.45 -27.46 -29.19
C MET A 241 4.53 -27.16 -30.69
N LEU A 242 4.06 -25.98 -31.13
CA LEU A 242 4.20 -25.50 -32.51
C LEU A 242 5.67 -25.43 -32.94
N ALA A 243 6.54 -24.86 -32.09
CA ALA A 243 7.98 -24.79 -32.35
C ALA A 243 8.64 -26.18 -32.49
N LYS A 244 8.04 -27.22 -31.91
CA LYS A 244 8.47 -28.62 -32.04
C LYS A 244 7.80 -29.35 -33.21
N GLY A 245 7.05 -28.64 -34.07
CA GLY A 245 6.37 -29.21 -35.23
C GLY A 245 5.20 -30.14 -34.89
N LYS A 246 4.61 -30.00 -33.70
CA LYS A 246 3.45 -30.82 -33.31
C LYS A 246 2.21 -30.44 -34.13
N PRO A 247 1.37 -31.42 -34.52
CA PRO A 247 0.16 -31.15 -35.29
C PRO A 247 -0.88 -30.38 -34.48
N VAL A 248 -1.68 -29.56 -35.17
CA VAL A 248 -2.71 -28.69 -34.57
C VAL A 248 -3.71 -29.48 -33.73
N SER A 249 -4.08 -30.70 -34.15
CA SER A 249 -5.00 -31.57 -33.41
C SER A 249 -4.44 -31.99 -32.05
N GLU A 250 -3.14 -32.32 -31.97
CA GLU A 250 -2.46 -32.69 -30.72
C GLU A 250 -2.37 -31.45 -29.81
N ILE A 251 -2.07 -30.28 -30.36
CA ILE A 251 -2.02 -29.03 -29.59
C ILE A 251 -3.38 -28.73 -28.95
N ILE A 252 -4.48 -28.79 -29.72
CA ILE A 252 -5.84 -28.58 -29.21
C ILE A 252 -6.16 -29.55 -28.06
N GLU A 253 -5.82 -30.83 -28.22
CA GLU A 253 -6.07 -31.86 -27.20
C GLU A 253 -5.34 -31.55 -25.89
N PHE A 254 -4.07 -31.18 -25.94
CA PHE A 254 -3.28 -30.93 -24.74
C PHE A 254 -3.56 -29.56 -24.11
N THR A 255 -3.82 -28.52 -24.90
CA THR A 255 -3.97 -27.14 -24.40
C THR A 255 -5.43 -26.76 -24.12
N GLY A 256 -6.40 -27.48 -24.71
CA GLY A 256 -7.83 -27.13 -24.64
C GLY A 256 -8.19 -25.83 -25.35
N LEU A 257 -7.30 -25.31 -26.21
CA LEU A 257 -7.55 -24.10 -27.00
C LEU A 257 -8.43 -24.42 -28.21
N SER A 258 -9.14 -23.42 -28.72
CA SER A 258 -9.90 -23.57 -29.96
C SER A 258 -8.98 -23.71 -31.18
N GLU A 259 -9.47 -24.36 -32.23
CA GLU A 259 -8.71 -24.51 -33.48
C GLU A 259 -8.33 -23.15 -34.09
N GLU A 260 -9.20 -22.14 -33.96
CA GLU A 260 -8.93 -20.77 -34.42
C GLU A 260 -7.75 -20.13 -33.67
N GLU A 261 -7.70 -20.28 -32.33
CA GLU A 261 -6.60 -19.76 -31.51
C GLU A 261 -5.26 -20.41 -31.88
N VAL A 262 -5.24 -21.72 -32.10
CA VAL A 262 -4.02 -22.46 -32.48
C VAL A 262 -3.57 -22.07 -33.90
N LYS A 263 -4.49 -21.95 -34.85
CA LYS A 263 -4.17 -21.51 -36.23
C LYS A 263 -3.64 -20.07 -36.27
N ALA A 264 -4.19 -19.17 -35.44
CA ALA A 264 -3.68 -17.82 -35.32
C ALA A 264 -2.23 -17.79 -34.80
N LEU A 265 -1.92 -18.59 -33.77
CA LEU A 265 -0.55 -18.75 -33.28
C LEU A 265 0.40 -19.32 -34.33
N GLN A 266 -0.04 -20.31 -35.10
CA GLN A 266 0.74 -20.94 -36.16
C GLN A 266 1.07 -19.95 -37.29
N LYS A 267 0.10 -19.12 -37.69
CA LYS A 267 0.32 -18.08 -38.72
C LYS A 267 1.37 -17.05 -38.29
N ASN A 268 1.34 -16.64 -37.02
CA ASN A 268 2.34 -15.73 -36.46
C ASN A 268 3.72 -16.37 -36.32
N HIS A 269 3.80 -17.69 -36.08
CA HIS A 269 5.07 -18.42 -36.02
C HIS A 269 5.74 -18.56 -37.39
N ASN A 270 4.97 -18.75 -38.46
CA ASN A 270 5.50 -18.90 -39.82
C ASN A 270 5.91 -17.57 -40.49
N LEU A 271 5.64 -16.43 -39.84
CA LEU A 271 5.93 -15.08 -40.33
C LEU A 271 7.17 -14.43 -39.68
N GLY A 272 7.77 -15.08 -38.67
CA GLY A 272 9.01 -14.66 -38.00
C GLY A 272 10.15 -15.63 -38.28
#